data_AF-A0A1M6YBP9-F1
#
_entry.id   AF-A0A1M6YBP9-F1
#
_cell.length_a   1.000
_cell.length_b   1.000
_cell.length_c   1.000
_cell.angle_alpha   90.00
_cell.angle_beta   90.00
_cell.angle_gamma   90.00
#
_symmetry.space_group_name_H-M   'P 1'
#
loop_
_entity.id
_entity.type
_entity.pdbx_description
1 polymer ?
#
loop_
_entity_poly.entity_id
_entity_poly.type
_entity_poly.pdbx_seq_one_letter_code
_entity_poly.pdbx_strand_id
1 'polypeptide(L)'
;MLFIVGYFILPLISSWHVIVPKLISAENFNSSFILNLLLLPNFASEFNPICFQSWSIGVEEQFYIFWPLLVNRIFSVKKLTVVMVLLVVCIYLIRSLVIINQFSDFEFFNRLNLFFGASRFDNMAIGGLLAIYYKKSNEFKFNFISKIILLVSLLIILLSIFSIGFGLDNIIASIVFAFLILYVIGLDNQIFLENNTLKYLGKVSYGIYMYHVLGIYLAINILLKINKNFNGFGVLNNLFLYFFSVAFTIIISQISYRYYESYFLKFKK
;
A
#
# COMPACT_ATOMS: atom_id res chain seq x y z
N MET A 1 6.98 -11.65 -12.71
CA MET A 1 8.42 -11.31 -12.65
C MET A 1 8.91 -11.16 -11.21
N LEU A 2 8.32 -10.28 -10.39
CA LEU A 2 8.75 -10.11 -8.98
C LEU A 2 8.80 -11.43 -8.20
N PHE A 3 7.76 -12.28 -8.29
CA PHE A 3 7.78 -13.58 -7.61
C PHE A 3 8.86 -14.53 -8.15
N ILE A 4 9.22 -14.45 -9.43
CA ILE A 4 10.33 -15.23 -9.98
C ILE A 4 11.64 -14.78 -9.32
N VAL A 5 11.84 -13.46 -9.24
CA VAL A 5 13.02 -12.87 -8.59
C VAL A 5 13.05 -13.25 -7.10
N GLY A 6 11.95 -13.05 -6.38
CA GLY A 6 11.87 -13.25 -4.94
C GLY A 6 11.89 -14.70 -4.48
N TYR A 7 11.35 -15.64 -5.26
CA TYR A 7 11.26 -17.06 -4.88
C TYR A 7 12.26 -17.99 -5.59
N PHE A 8 12.83 -17.62 -6.74
CA PHE A 8 13.74 -18.51 -7.47
C PHE A 8 15.15 -17.94 -7.59
N ILE A 9 15.28 -16.63 -7.80
CA ILE A 9 16.60 -16.00 -8.02
C ILE A 9 17.25 -15.62 -6.69
N LEU A 10 16.48 -15.00 -5.77
CA LEU A 10 17.01 -14.50 -4.51
C LEU A 10 17.65 -15.59 -3.63
N PRO A 11 17.07 -16.79 -3.46
CA PRO A 11 17.70 -17.85 -2.65
C PRO A 11 19.05 -18.32 -3.22
N LEU A 12 19.25 -18.21 -4.54
CA LEU A 12 20.53 -18.56 -5.17
C LEU A 12 21.61 -17.53 -4.87
N ILE A 13 21.26 -16.23 -4.90
CA ILE A 13 22.18 -15.12 -4.68
C ILE A 13 22.47 -14.91 -3.18
N SER A 14 21.52 -15.20 -2.31
CA SER A 14 21.67 -14.99 -0.87
C SER A 14 22.74 -15.86 -0.21
N SER A 15 23.15 -16.95 -0.87
CA SER A 15 24.31 -17.75 -0.49
C SER A 15 25.66 -17.01 -0.60
N TRP A 16 25.69 -15.81 -1.21
CA TRP A 16 26.91 -15.01 -1.49
C TRP A 16 27.16 -13.89 -0.47
N HIS A 17 26.78 -14.08 0.81
CA HIS A 17 26.95 -13.07 1.89
C HIS A 17 26.32 -11.70 1.62
N VAL A 18 25.33 -11.64 0.71
CA VAL A 18 24.49 -10.47 0.54
C VAL A 18 23.63 -10.35 1.79
N ILE A 19 23.55 -9.15 2.37
CA ILE A 19 22.69 -8.86 3.52
C ILE A 19 21.26 -8.78 2.99
N VAL A 20 20.73 -9.94 2.63
CA VAL A 20 19.31 -10.19 2.55
C VAL A 20 18.84 -10.22 4.00
N PRO A 21 17.72 -9.56 4.38
CA PRO A 21 17.12 -9.77 5.69
C PRO A 21 17.08 -11.25 5.96
N LYS A 22 17.41 -11.68 7.19
CA LYS A 22 17.44 -13.09 7.63
C LYS A 22 16.44 -13.88 6.77
N LEU A 23 16.97 -14.67 5.83
CA LEU A 23 16.11 -15.46 4.95
C LEU A 23 15.14 -16.20 5.84
N ILE A 24 13.88 -16.17 5.43
CA ILE A 24 12.81 -16.98 5.99
C ILE A 24 13.37 -18.37 6.33
N SER A 25 13.00 -18.92 7.49
CA SER A 25 13.11 -20.37 7.68
C SER A 25 12.52 -21.08 6.46
N ALA A 26 13.21 -22.10 5.91
CA ALA A 26 12.77 -22.76 4.68
C ALA A 26 11.29 -23.22 4.72
N GLU A 27 10.76 -23.50 5.92
CA GLU A 27 9.36 -23.87 6.17
C GLU A 27 8.34 -22.78 5.81
N ASN A 28 8.62 -21.51 6.09
CA ASN A 28 7.67 -20.42 5.82
C ASN A 28 7.74 -19.88 4.38
N PHE A 29 8.69 -20.37 3.60
CA PHE A 29 8.87 -19.98 2.19
C PHE A 29 7.77 -20.54 1.30
N ASN A 30 7.45 -21.83 1.47
CA ASN A 30 6.44 -22.53 0.65
C ASN A 30 5.03 -22.02 0.94
N SER A 31 4.69 -21.78 2.22
CA SER A 31 3.40 -21.21 2.60
C SER A 31 3.22 -19.80 2.03
N SER A 32 4.24 -18.95 2.12
CA SER A 32 4.22 -17.62 1.52
C SER A 32 4.05 -17.68 0.00
N PHE A 33 4.76 -18.58 -0.68
CA PHE A 33 4.61 -18.75 -2.14
C PHE A 33 3.19 -19.15 -2.54
N ILE A 34 2.61 -20.14 -1.84
CA ILE A 34 1.24 -20.61 -2.10
C ILE A 34 0.23 -19.47 -1.86
N LEU A 35 0.36 -18.72 -0.76
CA LEU A 35 -0.52 -17.59 -0.48
C LEU A 35 -0.41 -16.48 -1.53
N ASN A 36 0.79 -16.18 -2.02
CA ASN A 36 0.99 -15.23 -3.12
C ASN A 36 0.34 -15.74 -4.42
N LEU A 37 0.44 -17.03 -4.72
CA LEU A 37 -0.19 -17.65 -5.89
C LEU A 37 -1.72 -17.60 -5.83
N LEU A 38 -2.29 -17.77 -4.62
CA LEU A 38 -3.73 -17.76 -4.39
C LEU A 38 -4.33 -16.35 -4.20
N LEU A 39 -3.59 -15.28 -4.52
CA LEU A 39 -4.03 -13.90 -4.30
C LEU A 39 -4.36 -13.57 -2.83
N LEU A 40 -3.68 -14.24 -1.89
CA LEU A 40 -3.75 -14.02 -0.44
C LEU A 40 -2.42 -13.51 0.18
N PRO A 41 -1.62 -12.66 -0.51
CA PRO A 41 -0.32 -12.21 0.01
C PRO A 41 -0.42 -11.40 1.31
N ASN A 42 -1.59 -10.82 1.60
CA ASN A 42 -1.87 -10.10 2.84
C ASN A 42 -1.93 -10.98 4.08
N PHE A 43 -2.11 -12.30 3.93
CA PHE A 43 -2.03 -13.26 5.03
C PHE A 43 -0.65 -13.94 5.14
N ALA A 44 0.27 -13.61 4.23
CA ALA A 44 1.61 -14.20 4.18
C ALA A 44 2.67 -13.35 4.92
N SER A 45 2.26 -12.36 5.71
CA SER A 45 3.11 -11.25 6.18
C SER A 45 4.43 -11.68 6.84
N GLU A 46 5.50 -10.93 6.52
CA GLU A 46 6.88 -11.04 7.04
C GLU A 46 7.74 -12.21 6.55
N PHE A 47 7.20 -13.10 5.71
CA PHE A 47 8.03 -14.14 5.15
C PHE A 47 8.93 -13.55 4.04
N ASN A 48 8.46 -13.20 2.84
CA ASN A 48 9.40 -12.79 1.78
C ASN A 48 9.67 -11.27 1.77
N PRO A 49 10.86 -10.77 2.15
CA PRO A 49 11.13 -9.34 2.23
C PRO A 49 11.03 -8.62 0.88
N ILE A 50 11.30 -9.30 -0.24
CA ILE A 50 11.24 -8.70 -1.57
C ILE A 50 9.83 -8.70 -2.16
N CYS A 51 8.98 -9.63 -1.73
CA CYS A 51 7.62 -9.75 -2.23
C CYS A 51 6.56 -9.19 -1.26
N PHE A 52 6.96 -8.73 -0.09
CA PHE A 52 6.04 -8.30 0.97
C PHE A 52 5.01 -7.28 0.47
N GLN A 53 5.44 -6.24 -0.26
CA GLN A 53 4.57 -5.18 -0.81
C GLN A 53 3.44 -5.68 -1.72
N SER A 54 3.48 -6.92 -2.20
CA SER A 54 2.37 -7.52 -2.95
C SER A 54 1.08 -7.67 -2.14
N TRP A 55 1.16 -7.57 -0.80
CA TRP A 55 0.00 -7.62 0.09
C TRP A 55 -1.12 -6.67 -0.34
N SER A 56 -0.79 -5.43 -0.73
CA SER A 56 -1.80 -4.44 -1.10
C SER A 56 -2.47 -4.78 -2.43
N ILE A 57 -1.72 -5.31 -3.40
CA ILE A 57 -2.27 -5.73 -4.71
C ILE A 57 -3.21 -6.91 -4.50
N GLY A 58 -2.83 -7.89 -3.66
CA GLY A 58 -3.73 -8.98 -3.31
C GLY A 58 -5.05 -8.48 -2.71
N VAL A 59 -4.97 -7.49 -1.82
CA VAL A 59 -6.15 -6.83 -1.23
C VAL A 59 -6.99 -6.11 -2.30
N GLU A 60 -6.37 -5.37 -3.22
CA GLU A 60 -7.05 -4.71 -4.34
C GLU A 60 -7.77 -5.72 -5.25
N GLU A 61 -7.12 -6.81 -5.63
CA GLU A 61 -7.72 -7.87 -6.45
C GLU A 61 -8.88 -8.57 -5.71
N GLN A 62 -8.72 -8.86 -4.41
CA GLN A 62 -9.81 -9.38 -3.56
C GLN A 62 -11.00 -8.42 -3.59
N PHE A 63 -10.76 -7.11 -3.44
CA PHE A 63 -11.80 -6.11 -3.52
C PHE A 63 -12.51 -6.09 -4.88
N TYR A 64 -11.77 -6.12 -5.98
CA TYR A 64 -12.38 -6.15 -7.32
C TYR A 64 -13.20 -7.41 -7.60
N ILE A 65 -12.90 -8.52 -6.92
CA ILE A 65 -13.70 -9.75 -7.00
C ILE A 65 -14.98 -9.62 -6.15
N PHE A 66 -14.85 -9.24 -4.88
CA PHE A 66 -15.97 -9.29 -3.92
C PHE A 66 -16.90 -8.07 -3.99
N TRP A 67 -16.35 -6.89 -4.27
CA TRP A 67 -17.11 -5.64 -4.23
C TRP A 67 -18.23 -5.56 -5.27
N PRO A 68 -18.01 -5.92 -6.56
CA PRO A 68 -19.08 -5.92 -7.55
C PRO A 68 -20.19 -6.91 -7.19
N LEU A 69 -19.87 -8.06 -6.60
CA LEU A 69 -20.86 -9.04 -6.14
C LEU A 69 -21.74 -8.47 -5.01
N LEU A 70 -21.12 -7.74 -4.07
CA LEU A 70 -21.82 -7.06 -2.99
C LEU A 70 -22.74 -5.95 -3.53
N VAL A 71 -22.23 -5.10 -4.43
CA VAL A 71 -23.02 -4.03 -5.05
C VAL A 71 -24.15 -4.59 -5.91
N ASN A 72 -23.92 -5.65 -6.67
CA ASN A 72 -24.94 -6.29 -7.50
C ASN A 72 -26.04 -6.96 -6.68
N ARG A 73 -25.75 -7.49 -5.48
CA ARG A 73 -26.80 -8.02 -4.59
C ARG A 73 -27.57 -6.93 -3.86
N ILE A 74 -26.91 -5.82 -3.53
CA ILE A 74 -27.51 -4.70 -2.80
C ILE A 74 -28.02 -3.66 -3.79
N PHE A 75 -29.23 -3.88 -4.33
CA PHE A 75 -29.88 -3.03 -5.33
C PHE A 75 -30.31 -1.62 -4.83
N SER A 76 -29.79 -1.16 -3.69
CA SER A 76 -30.13 0.15 -3.13
C SER A 76 -28.87 0.84 -2.61
N VAL A 77 -28.60 2.03 -3.17
CA VAL A 77 -27.49 2.89 -2.72
C VAL A 77 -27.60 3.19 -1.23
N LYS A 78 -28.81 3.41 -0.69
CA LYS A 78 -29.02 3.63 0.76
C LYS A 78 -28.58 2.41 1.59
N LYS A 79 -28.98 1.20 1.19
CA LYS A 79 -28.57 -0.03 1.88
C LYS A 79 -27.06 -0.24 1.79
N LEU A 80 -26.48 0.01 0.61
CA LEU A 80 -25.03 -0.08 0.39
C LEU A 80 -24.27 0.88 1.31
N THR A 81 -24.70 2.15 1.40
CA THR A 81 -24.14 3.13 2.34
C THR A 81 -24.20 2.64 3.78
N VAL A 82 -25.34 2.08 4.22
CA VAL A 82 -25.48 1.54 5.58
C VAL A 82 -24.51 0.38 5.81
N VAL A 83 -24.40 -0.57 4.88
CA VAL A 83 -23.46 -1.69 4.99
C VAL A 83 -22.02 -1.20 5.11
N MET A 84 -21.63 -0.19 4.33
CA MET A 84 -20.28 0.37 4.34
C MET A 84 -19.96 1.12 5.65
N VAL A 85 -20.92 1.91 6.15
CA VAL A 85 -20.79 2.59 7.45
C VAL A 85 -20.69 1.55 8.58
N LEU A 86 -21.55 0.53 8.57
CA LEU A 86 -21.50 -0.54 9.56
C LEU A 86 -20.17 -1.29 9.49
N LEU A 87 -19.65 -1.57 8.30
CA LEU A 87 -18.35 -2.22 8.14
C LEU A 87 -17.23 -1.39 8.77
N VAL A 88 -17.16 -0.09 8.49
CA VAL A 88 -16.14 0.81 9.06
C VAL A 88 -16.28 0.87 10.59
N VAL A 89 -17.49 1.04 11.11
CA VAL A 89 -17.76 1.11 12.56
C VAL A 89 -17.43 -0.21 13.25
N CYS A 90 -17.82 -1.35 12.69
CA CYS A 90 -17.52 -2.67 13.24
C CYS A 90 -16.01 -2.92 13.30
N ILE A 91 -15.26 -2.59 12.24
CA ILE A 91 -13.79 -2.74 12.23
C ILE A 91 -13.15 -1.84 13.29
N TYR A 92 -13.61 -0.59 13.41
CA TYR A 92 -13.13 0.32 14.45
C TYR A 92 -13.41 -0.23 15.86
N LEU A 93 -14.63 -0.72 16.12
CA LEU A 93 -15.00 -1.29 17.41
C LEU A 93 -14.17 -2.54 17.73
N ILE A 94 -13.94 -3.43 16.76
CA ILE A 94 -13.08 -4.61 16.96
C ILE A 94 -11.65 -4.18 17.34
N ARG A 95 -11.09 -3.20 16.63
CA ARG A 95 -9.74 -2.65 16.92
C ARG A 95 -9.68 -2.01 18.30
N SER A 96 -10.65 -1.17 18.64
CA SER A 96 -10.66 -0.49 19.93
C SER A 96 -10.86 -1.45 21.10
N LEU A 97 -11.70 -2.48 20.93
CA LEU A 97 -11.88 -3.54 21.93
C LEU A 97 -10.59 -4.32 22.18
N VAL A 98 -9.84 -4.68 21.14
CA VAL A 98 -8.54 -5.38 21.29
C VAL A 98 -7.51 -4.49 22.00
N ILE A 99 -7.48 -3.18 21.72
CA ILE A 99 -6.50 -2.24 22.27
C ILE A 99 -6.83 -1.81 23.72
N ILE A 100 -8.09 -1.50 24.02
CA ILE A 100 -8.49 -0.91 25.33
C ILE A 100 -8.58 -1.97 26.42
N ASN A 101 -9.17 -3.12 26.12
CA ASN A 101 -9.62 -4.06 27.16
C ASN A 101 -8.64 -5.21 27.42
N GLN A 102 -7.43 -5.17 26.84
CA GLN A 102 -6.53 -6.33 26.81
C GLN A 102 -7.25 -7.61 26.35
N PHE A 103 -8.28 -7.48 25.49
CA PHE A 103 -8.92 -8.61 24.82
C PHE A 103 -7.97 -9.30 23.83
N SER A 104 -6.68 -8.94 23.84
CA SER A 104 -5.59 -9.72 23.28
C SER A 104 -5.59 -11.18 23.76
N ASP A 105 -6.17 -11.49 24.92
CA ASP A 105 -6.26 -12.88 25.37
C ASP A 105 -7.37 -13.66 24.66
N PHE A 106 -8.35 -12.97 24.07
CA PHE A 106 -9.41 -13.60 23.29
C PHE A 106 -8.95 -13.79 21.84
N GLU A 107 -8.51 -15.01 21.56
CA GLU A 107 -8.00 -15.42 20.25
C GLU A 107 -8.93 -15.04 19.09
N PHE A 108 -10.25 -15.14 19.30
CA PHE A 108 -11.24 -14.76 18.29
C PHE A 108 -11.15 -13.28 17.87
N PHE A 109 -11.12 -12.35 18.81
CA PHE A 109 -11.07 -10.91 18.51
C PHE A 109 -9.72 -10.53 17.89
N ASN A 110 -8.63 -11.16 18.33
CA ASN A 110 -7.32 -10.99 17.69
C ASN A 110 -7.32 -11.46 16.24
N ARG A 111 -7.84 -12.65 15.96
CA ARG A 111 -7.91 -13.19 14.59
C ARG A 111 -8.76 -12.28 13.70
N LEU A 112 -9.89 -11.77 14.19
CA LEU A 112 -10.69 -10.77 13.47
C LEU A 112 -9.92 -9.46 13.23
N ASN A 113 -9.23 -8.95 14.24
CA ASN A 113 -8.44 -7.73 14.11
C ASN A 113 -7.32 -7.88 13.07
N LEU A 114 -6.60 -9.01 13.09
CA LEU A 114 -5.58 -9.35 12.09
C LEU A 114 -6.19 -9.48 10.70
N PHE A 115 -7.34 -10.15 10.57
CA PHE A 115 -8.03 -10.30 9.30
C PHE A 115 -8.43 -8.94 8.69
N PHE A 116 -9.08 -8.08 9.47
CA PHE A 116 -9.49 -6.74 9.00
C PHE A 116 -8.31 -5.79 8.83
N GLY A 117 -7.23 -5.97 9.60
CA GLY A 117 -5.96 -5.28 9.38
C GLY A 117 -5.29 -5.68 8.07
N ALA A 118 -5.31 -6.96 7.72
CA ALA A 118 -4.75 -7.50 6.49
C ALA A 118 -5.62 -7.18 5.27
N SER A 119 -6.95 -7.09 5.41
CA SER A 119 -7.85 -6.87 4.28
C SER A 119 -8.07 -5.41 3.92
N ARG A 120 -7.85 -4.47 4.86
CA ARG A 120 -8.04 -3.01 4.65
C ARG A 120 -9.42 -2.63 4.09
N PHE A 121 -10.44 -3.44 4.35
CA PHE A 121 -11.81 -3.22 3.86
C PHE A 121 -12.42 -1.92 4.38
N ASP A 122 -11.98 -1.44 5.56
CA ASP A 122 -12.33 -0.13 6.10
C ASP A 122 -11.92 1.00 5.15
N ASN A 123 -10.67 0.99 4.66
CA ASN A 123 -10.16 2.02 3.75
C ASN A 123 -10.94 2.04 2.43
N MET A 124 -11.24 0.86 1.89
CA MET A 124 -12.02 0.70 0.66
C MET A 124 -13.48 1.15 0.83
N ALA A 125 -14.10 0.84 1.97
CA ALA A 125 -15.44 1.31 2.28
C ALA A 125 -15.49 2.84 2.39
N ILE A 126 -14.49 3.47 3.02
CA ILE A 126 -14.38 4.94 3.06
C ILE A 126 -14.28 5.53 1.65
N GLY A 127 -13.43 4.96 0.79
CA GLY A 127 -13.31 5.38 -0.62
C GLY A 127 -14.62 5.21 -1.41
N GLY A 128 -15.36 4.13 -1.19
CA GLY A 128 -16.65 3.94 -1.85
C GLY A 128 -17.75 4.86 -1.30
N LEU A 129 -17.74 5.19 0.01
CA LEU A 129 -18.64 6.18 0.60
C LEU A 129 -18.39 7.56 -0.02
N LEU A 130 -17.12 7.91 -0.21
CA LEU A 130 -16.69 9.13 -0.93
C LEU A 130 -17.26 9.17 -2.35
N ALA A 131 -17.18 8.04 -3.08
CA ALA A 131 -17.70 7.95 -4.44
C ALA A 131 -19.22 8.13 -4.51
N ILE A 132 -19.97 7.52 -3.57
CA ILE A 132 -21.43 7.71 -3.47
C ILE A 132 -21.76 9.17 -3.16
N TYR A 133 -21.03 9.77 -2.22
CA TYR A 133 -21.20 11.18 -1.85
C TYR A 133 -20.94 12.10 -3.04
N TYR A 134 -19.81 11.96 -3.72
CA TYR A 134 -19.43 12.76 -4.89
C TYR A 134 -20.48 12.68 -6.00
N LYS A 135 -20.94 11.46 -6.32
CA LYS A 135 -21.98 11.24 -7.33
C LYS A 135 -23.31 11.93 -6.98
N LYS A 136 -23.61 12.11 -5.69
CA LYS A 136 -24.84 12.76 -5.24
C LYS A 136 -24.71 14.29 -5.17
N SER A 137 -23.55 14.81 -4.78
CA SER A 137 -23.35 16.25 -4.57
C SER A 137 -23.13 17.02 -5.86
N ASN A 138 -22.71 16.36 -6.95
CA ASN A 138 -22.45 16.88 -8.31
C ASN A 138 -21.38 17.98 -8.41
N GLU A 139 -21.16 18.78 -7.37
CA GLU A 139 -20.07 19.74 -7.23
C GLU A 139 -19.57 19.73 -5.78
N PHE A 140 -18.28 19.45 -5.56
CA PHE A 140 -17.64 19.66 -4.27
C PHE A 140 -16.67 20.83 -4.39
N LYS A 141 -16.99 21.96 -3.77
CA LYS A 141 -16.15 23.17 -3.80
C LYS A 141 -15.38 23.30 -2.48
N PHE A 142 -14.06 23.25 -2.57
CA PHE A 142 -13.19 23.50 -1.42
C PHE A 142 -13.10 25.01 -1.15
N ASN A 143 -13.59 25.44 0.02
CA ASN A 143 -13.31 26.79 0.52
C ASN A 143 -11.86 26.88 1.06
N PHE A 144 -11.36 28.09 1.31
CA PHE A 144 -9.99 28.33 1.77
C PHE A 144 -9.65 27.53 3.06
N ILE A 145 -10.60 27.47 4.00
CA ILE A 145 -10.44 26.76 5.28
C ILE A 145 -10.25 25.25 5.05
N SER A 146 -11.03 24.64 4.16
CA SER A 146 -10.91 23.22 3.84
C SER A 146 -9.56 22.86 3.20
N LYS A 147 -8.95 23.79 2.45
CA LYS A 147 -7.60 23.62 1.90
C LYS A 147 -6.53 23.64 2.99
N ILE A 148 -6.64 24.57 3.94
CA ILE A 148 -5.73 24.63 5.09
C ILE A 148 -5.85 23.36 5.93
N ILE A 149 -7.08 22.93 6.24
CA ILE A 149 -7.31 21.71 7.02
C ILE A 149 -6.67 20.51 6.31
N LEU A 150 -6.87 20.36 5.00
CA LEU A 150 -6.26 19.29 4.23
C LEU A 150 -4.72 19.33 4.29
N LEU A 151 -4.10 20.50 4.08
CA LEU A 151 -2.64 20.65 4.13
C LEU A 151 -2.08 20.31 5.52
N VAL A 152 -2.75 20.78 6.58
CA VAL A 152 -2.35 20.48 7.96
C VAL A 152 -2.49 18.99 8.24
N SER A 153 -3.59 18.36 7.83
CA SER A 153 -3.79 16.92 7.99
C SER A 153 -2.74 16.10 7.24
N LEU A 154 -2.38 16.50 6.02
CA LEU A 154 -1.30 15.86 5.25
C LEU A 154 0.05 16.03 5.93
N LEU A 155 0.33 17.22 6.45
CA LEU A 155 1.58 17.49 7.16
C LEU A 155 1.68 16.65 8.44
N ILE A 156 0.58 16.52 9.19
CA ILE A 156 0.53 15.66 10.39
C ILE A 156 0.79 14.20 10.02
N ILE A 157 0.20 13.70 8.92
CA ILE A 157 0.45 12.34 8.43
C ILE A 157 1.89 12.17 7.96
N LEU A 158 2.45 13.14 7.22
CA LEU A 158 3.82 13.09 6.69
C LEU A 158 4.88 13.16 7.79
N LEU A 159 4.62 13.95 8.83
CA LEU A 159 5.50 14.05 9.97
C LEU A 159 5.36 12.82 10.87
N SER A 160 4.19 12.17 10.88
CA SER A 160 3.87 10.95 11.63
C SER A 160 4.53 10.91 13.02
N ILE A 161 4.47 12.04 13.73
CA ILE A 161 5.11 12.21 15.05
C ILE A 161 4.26 11.55 16.15
N PHE A 162 3.00 11.23 15.87
CA PHE A 162 2.06 10.69 16.84
C PHE A 162 1.25 9.53 16.24
N SER A 163 1.41 8.33 16.78
CA SER A 163 0.35 7.32 16.71
C SER A 163 -0.77 7.79 17.63
N ILE A 164 -1.96 8.06 17.07
CA ILE A 164 -3.14 8.50 17.81
C ILE A 164 -3.64 7.37 18.73
N GLY A 165 -3.22 6.12 18.46
CA GLY A 165 -3.63 4.94 19.21
C GLY A 165 -5.05 4.50 18.82
N PHE A 166 -5.53 3.41 19.44
CA PHE A 166 -6.89 2.90 19.26
C PHE A 166 -7.30 2.52 17.83
N GLY A 167 -6.34 2.33 16.92
CA GLY A 167 -6.61 1.96 15.53
C GLY A 167 -7.21 3.08 14.67
N LEU A 168 -7.24 4.31 15.17
CA LEU A 168 -7.76 5.50 14.47
C LEU A 168 -6.84 5.97 13.34
N ASP A 169 -5.54 5.71 13.45
CA ASP A 169 -4.53 6.19 12.51
C ASP A 169 -4.88 5.85 11.06
N ASN A 170 -5.29 4.61 10.79
CA ASN A 170 -5.65 4.15 9.46
C ASN A 170 -6.94 4.80 8.93
N ILE A 171 -7.94 5.01 9.81
CA ILE A 171 -9.22 5.62 9.43
C ILE A 171 -9.00 7.10 9.13
N ILE A 172 -8.26 7.80 9.98
CA ILE A 172 -7.92 9.20 9.81
C ILE A 172 -7.11 9.38 8.53
N ALA A 173 -6.08 8.57 8.32
CA ALA A 173 -5.31 8.59 7.08
C ALA A 173 -6.22 8.37 5.86
N SER A 174 -7.10 7.38 5.90
CA SER A 174 -8.04 7.09 4.80
C SER A 174 -9.00 8.25 4.51
N ILE A 175 -9.52 8.91 5.55
CA ILE A 175 -10.38 10.09 5.41
C ILE A 175 -9.58 11.24 4.78
N VAL A 176 -8.35 11.49 5.24
CA VAL A 176 -7.50 12.55 4.69
C VAL A 176 -7.15 12.27 3.24
N PHE A 177 -6.80 11.03 2.88
CA PHE A 177 -6.59 10.63 1.49
C PHE A 177 -7.86 10.74 0.64
N ALA A 178 -9.03 10.40 1.19
CA ALA A 178 -10.31 10.60 0.52
C ALA A 178 -10.57 12.08 0.20
N PHE A 179 -10.31 12.98 1.15
CA PHE A 179 -10.39 14.42 0.91
C PHE A 179 -9.35 14.91 -0.09
N LEU A 180 -8.13 14.37 -0.06
CA LEU A 180 -7.10 14.69 -1.05
C LEU A 180 -7.55 14.31 -2.46
N ILE A 181 -8.17 13.14 -2.63
CA ILE A 181 -8.72 12.70 -3.91
C ILE A 181 -9.81 13.66 -4.39
N LEU A 182 -10.76 14.02 -3.53
CA LEU A 182 -11.78 15.03 -3.88
C LEU A 182 -11.15 16.38 -4.26
N TYR A 183 -10.12 16.79 -3.53
CA TYR A 183 -9.42 18.04 -3.80
C TYR A 183 -8.78 18.04 -5.18
N VAL A 184 -8.06 16.97 -5.52
CA VAL A 184 -7.45 16.81 -6.84
C VAL A 184 -8.48 16.79 -7.96
N ILE A 185 -9.61 16.10 -7.77
CA ILE A 185 -10.73 16.07 -8.73
C ILE A 185 -11.34 17.47 -8.95
N GLY A 186 -11.44 18.27 -7.88
CA GLY A 186 -12.00 19.62 -7.94
C GLY A 186 -11.03 20.72 -8.40
N LEU A 187 -9.80 20.39 -8.81
CA LEU A 187 -8.87 21.38 -9.35
C LEU A 187 -9.28 21.77 -10.78
N ASP A 188 -9.58 23.05 -10.99
CA ASP A 188 -9.88 23.62 -12.32
C ASP A 188 -8.70 23.49 -13.30
N ASN A 189 -7.47 23.43 -12.77
CA ASN A 189 -6.26 23.38 -13.57
C ASN A 189 -5.30 22.31 -13.04
N GLN A 190 -5.23 21.19 -13.75
CA GLN A 190 -4.37 20.05 -13.41
C GLN A 190 -3.01 20.08 -14.13
N ILE A 191 -2.61 21.21 -14.75
CA ILE A 191 -1.37 21.34 -15.54
C ILE A 191 -0.14 20.81 -14.82
N PHE A 192 -0.03 21.00 -13.49
CA PHE A 192 1.07 20.47 -12.71
C PHE A 192 1.11 18.93 -12.72
N LEU A 193 -0.04 18.27 -12.49
CA LEU A 193 -0.18 16.81 -12.51
C LEU A 193 -0.06 16.21 -13.91
N GLU A 194 -0.31 17.04 -14.92
CA GLU A 194 -0.33 16.67 -16.33
C GLU A 194 1.00 16.85 -17.07
N ASN A 195 2.08 17.21 -16.37
CA ASN A 195 3.39 17.31 -16.97
C ASN A 195 3.86 15.94 -17.52
N ASN A 196 4.57 15.96 -18.65
CA ASN A 196 5.16 14.78 -19.30
C ASN A 196 5.94 13.87 -18.35
N THR A 197 6.69 14.43 -17.39
CA THR A 197 7.45 13.65 -16.40
C THR A 197 6.52 12.88 -15.47
N LEU A 198 5.48 13.52 -14.94
CA LEU A 198 4.51 12.85 -14.06
C LEU A 198 3.64 11.85 -14.83
N LYS A 199 3.24 12.18 -16.06
CA LYS A 199 2.56 11.23 -16.97
C LYS A 199 3.42 10.00 -17.22
N TYR A 200 4.73 10.18 -17.43
CA TYR A 200 5.67 9.08 -17.61
C TYR A 200 5.84 8.25 -16.33
N LEU A 201 6.05 8.89 -15.17
CA LEU A 201 6.16 8.19 -13.89
C LEU A 201 4.86 7.45 -13.55
N GLY A 202 3.71 8.02 -13.85
CA GLY A 202 2.40 7.37 -13.74
C GLY A 202 2.29 6.12 -14.63
N LYS A 203 2.85 6.17 -15.84
CA LYS A 203 2.88 5.03 -16.77
C LYS A 203 3.72 3.85 -16.25
N VAL A 204 4.81 4.11 -15.53
CA VAL A 204 5.67 3.07 -14.91
C VAL A 204 5.39 2.85 -13.42
N SER A 205 4.31 3.44 -12.89
CA SER A 205 4.01 3.47 -11.44
C SER A 205 3.80 2.09 -10.84
N TYR A 206 3.20 1.17 -11.60
CA TYR A 206 3.06 -0.23 -11.19
C TYR A 206 4.42 -0.88 -10.93
N GLY A 207 5.37 -0.71 -11.85
CA GLY A 207 6.75 -1.17 -11.67
C GLY A 207 7.40 -0.51 -10.45
N ILE A 208 7.24 0.81 -10.29
CA ILE A 208 7.82 1.55 -9.15
C ILE A 208 7.33 0.94 -7.83
N TYR A 209 6.03 0.71 -7.72
CA TYR A 209 5.43 0.04 -6.58
C TYR A 209 5.96 -1.38 -6.39
N MET A 210 6.07 -2.16 -7.46
CA MET A 210 6.48 -3.56 -7.36
C MET A 210 7.96 -3.76 -7.02
N TYR A 211 8.85 -2.87 -7.48
CA TYR A 211 10.29 -3.06 -7.37
C TYR A 211 10.99 -2.13 -6.37
N HIS A 212 10.26 -1.23 -5.67
CA HIS A 212 10.91 -0.29 -4.75
C HIS A 212 11.73 -0.99 -3.65
N VAL A 213 11.20 -2.07 -3.07
CA VAL A 213 11.91 -2.84 -2.04
C VAL A 213 13.20 -3.45 -2.59
N LEU A 214 13.17 -3.96 -3.82
CA LEU A 214 14.36 -4.47 -4.51
C LEU A 214 15.38 -3.33 -4.74
N GLY A 215 14.93 -2.16 -5.18
CA GLY A 215 15.79 -0.98 -5.36
C GLY A 215 16.44 -0.52 -4.05
N ILE A 216 15.69 -0.52 -2.96
CA ILE A 216 16.20 -0.22 -1.60
C ILE A 216 17.27 -1.23 -1.19
N TYR A 217 17.02 -2.54 -1.37
CA TYR A 217 17.99 -3.57 -1.03
C TYR A 217 19.28 -3.45 -1.85
N LEU A 218 19.20 -3.14 -3.14
CA LEU A 218 20.39 -2.90 -3.96
C LEU A 218 21.20 -1.72 -3.45
N ALA A 219 20.55 -0.60 -3.10
CA ALA A 219 21.21 0.57 -2.55
C ALA A 219 21.91 0.27 -1.21
N ILE A 220 21.24 -0.44 -0.30
CA ILE A 220 21.79 -0.84 1.00
C ILE A 220 23.01 -1.75 0.82
N ASN A 221 22.92 -2.76 -0.04
CA ASN A 221 24.02 -3.70 -0.26
C ASN A 221 25.25 -3.04 -0.87
N ILE A 222 25.06 -2.11 -1.83
CA ILE A 222 26.15 -1.33 -2.40
C ILE A 222 26.80 -0.46 -1.32
N LEU A 223 26.00 0.23 -0.50
CA LEU A 223 26.51 1.09 0.56
C LEU A 223 27.32 0.30 1.61
N LEU A 224 26.83 -0.85 2.05
CA LEU A 224 27.52 -1.70 3.03
C LEU A 224 28.84 -2.25 2.50
N LYS A 225 28.95 -2.46 1.18
CA LYS A 225 30.20 -2.87 0.54
C LYS A 225 31.23 -1.73 0.50
N ILE A 226 30.77 -0.49 0.31
CA ILE A 226 31.62 0.72 0.29
C ILE A 226 32.01 1.13 1.72
N ASN A 227 31.07 1.05 2.66
CA ASN A 227 31.25 1.47 4.05
C ASN A 227 30.73 0.38 5.00
N LYS A 228 31.64 -0.51 5.42
CA LYS A 228 31.33 -1.63 6.33
C LYS A 228 30.87 -1.18 7.72
N ASN A 229 31.16 0.06 8.12
CA ASN A 229 30.78 0.63 9.41
C ASN A 229 29.48 1.46 9.31
N PHE A 230 28.71 1.30 8.24
CA PHE A 230 27.42 1.97 8.11
C PHE A 230 26.48 1.58 9.27
N ASN A 231 26.05 2.59 10.02
CA ASN A 231 25.19 2.44 11.20
C ASN A 231 23.84 3.17 11.05
N GLY A 232 23.51 3.72 9.87
CA GLY A 232 22.24 4.43 9.62
C GLY A 232 22.19 5.91 9.99
N PHE A 233 23.18 6.44 10.72
CA PHE A 233 23.12 7.80 11.28
C PHE A 233 23.89 8.87 10.47
N GLY A 234 24.52 8.49 9.36
CA GLY A 234 25.31 9.41 8.53
C GLY A 234 24.46 10.12 7.47
N VAL A 235 24.44 11.46 7.46
CA VAL A 235 23.69 12.26 6.47
C VAL A 235 24.07 11.91 5.03
N LEU A 236 25.37 11.83 4.72
CA LEU A 236 25.87 11.46 3.38
C LEU A 236 25.43 10.05 2.96
N ASN A 237 25.47 9.10 3.90
CA ASN A 237 25.03 7.73 3.66
C ASN A 237 23.52 7.66 3.39
N ASN A 238 22.72 8.47 4.10
CA ASN A 238 21.28 8.52 3.90
C ASN A 238 20.91 9.19 2.58
N LEU A 239 21.59 10.28 2.20
CA LEU A 239 21.43 10.89 0.88
C LEU A 239 21.78 9.92 -0.24
N PHE A 240 22.86 9.15 -0.08
CA PHE A 240 23.23 8.07 -1.00
C PHE A 240 22.10 7.03 -1.08
N LEU A 241 21.62 6.52 0.05
CA LEU A 241 20.56 5.51 0.06
C LEU A 241 19.28 6.00 -0.62
N TYR A 242 18.81 7.20 -0.30
CA TYR A 242 17.60 7.74 -0.91
C TYR A 242 17.76 7.96 -2.41
N PHE A 243 18.89 8.53 -2.84
CA PHE A 243 19.14 8.75 -4.26
C PHE A 243 19.20 7.43 -5.04
N PHE A 244 20.02 6.48 -4.57
CA PHE A 244 20.22 5.23 -5.28
C PHE A 244 19.02 4.28 -5.18
N SER A 245 18.29 4.26 -4.07
CA SER A 245 17.06 3.46 -3.97
C SER A 245 16.01 3.91 -4.98
N VAL A 246 15.78 5.22 -5.09
CA VAL A 246 14.86 5.80 -6.10
C VAL A 246 15.38 5.54 -7.51
N ALA A 247 16.67 5.76 -7.77
CA ALA A 247 17.25 5.55 -9.09
C ALA A 247 17.14 4.08 -9.54
N PHE A 248 17.53 3.12 -8.70
CA PHE A 248 17.40 1.69 -9.02
C PHE A 248 15.94 1.29 -9.20
N THR A 249 15.04 1.79 -8.36
CA THR A 249 13.60 1.53 -8.50
C THR A 249 13.10 1.98 -9.87
N ILE A 250 13.39 3.22 -10.28
CA ILE A 250 12.96 3.75 -11.57
C ILE A 250 13.57 2.93 -12.71
N ILE A 251 14.87 2.64 -12.69
CA ILE A 251 15.55 1.87 -13.74
C ILE A 251 14.93 0.48 -13.89
N ILE A 252 14.75 -0.26 -12.79
CA ILE A 252 14.16 -1.60 -12.82
C ILE A 252 12.71 -1.54 -13.32
N SER A 253 11.96 -0.53 -12.89
CA SER A 253 10.58 -0.31 -13.32
C SER A 253 10.48 0.00 -14.81
N GLN A 254 11.41 0.79 -15.36
CA GLN A 254 11.47 1.07 -16.79
C GLN A 254 11.78 -0.17 -17.62
N ILE A 255 12.71 -1.01 -17.15
CA ILE A 255 13.05 -2.29 -17.79
C ILE A 255 11.83 -3.23 -17.75
N SER A 256 11.20 -3.38 -16.58
CA SER A 256 9.97 -4.16 -16.43
C SER A 256 8.87 -3.65 -17.36
N TYR A 257 8.65 -2.33 -17.39
CA TYR A 257 7.64 -1.71 -18.24
C TYR A 257 7.88 -2.01 -19.73
N ARG A 258 9.11 -1.81 -20.20
CA ARG A 258 9.45 -1.97 -21.62
C ARG A 258 9.37 -3.43 -22.08
N TYR A 259 9.88 -4.37 -21.29
CA TYR A 259 10.04 -5.77 -21.74
C TYR A 259 8.94 -6.72 -21.27
N TYR A 260 8.29 -6.43 -20.14
CA TYR A 260 7.27 -7.30 -19.56
C TYR A 260 5.88 -6.66 -19.59
N GLU A 261 5.71 -5.50 -18.94
CA GLU A 261 4.37 -4.93 -18.75
C GLU A 261 3.75 -4.48 -20.08
N SER A 262 4.54 -3.85 -20.96
CA SER A 262 4.03 -3.38 -22.25
C SER A 262 3.53 -4.51 -23.16
N TYR A 263 4.03 -5.73 -22.99
CA TYR A 263 3.52 -6.90 -23.68
C TYR A 263 2.11 -7.25 -23.19
N PHE A 264 1.91 -7.32 -21.87
CA PHE A 264 0.60 -7.65 -21.28
C PHE A 264 -0.44 -6.54 -21.48
N LEU A 265 -0.02 -5.28 -21.44
CA LEU A 265 -0.91 -4.13 -21.65
C LEU A 265 -1.58 -4.13 -23.04
N LYS A 266 -0.99 -4.78 -24.04
CA LYS A 266 -1.61 -4.93 -25.37
C LYS A 266 -2.87 -5.80 -25.38
N PHE A 267 -3.08 -6.64 -24.36
CA PHE A 267 -4.26 -7.48 -24.25
C PHE A 267 -5.45 -6.78 -23.57
N LYS A 268 -5.23 -5.59 -23.01
CA LYS A 268 -6.27 -4.77 -22.38
C LYS A 268 -7.07 -4.07 -23.49
N LYS A 269 -7.99 -4.81 -24.12
CA LYS A 269 -8.99 -4.29 -25.07
C LYS A 269 -10.24 -3.82 -24.33
#